data_AF-A0A937AQ80-F1
#
_entry.id   AF-A0A937AQ80-F1
#
_cell.length_a   1.000
_cell.length_b   1.000
_cell.length_c   1.000
_cell.angle_alpha   90.00
_cell.angle_beta   90.00
_cell.angle_gamma   90.00
#
_symmetry.space_group_name_H-M   'P 1'
#
loop_
_entity.id
_entity.type
_entity.pdbx_description
1 polymer ?
#
loop_
_entity_poly.entity_id
_entity_poly.type
_entity_poly.pdbx_seq_one_letter_code
_entity_poly.pdbx_strand_id
1 'polypeptide(L)'
;SVLKPGGRAAFIASGAQAPRPARGDVTALRPAVPRTRAHLERIVELHRIGAVRVPPITEFSLSRAADALRVSAGRHLKGKLVLKVR
;
A
#
# COMPACT_ATOMS: atom_id res chain seq x y z
N SER A 1 23.29 -2.81 2.66
CA SER A 1 22.16 -2.74 1.71
C SER A 1 21.71 -4.15 1.38
N VAL A 2 20.42 -4.47 1.53
CA VAL A 2 19.86 -5.83 1.31
C VAL A 2 19.56 -6.14 -0.16
N LEU A 3 19.79 -5.19 -1.07
CA LEU A 3 19.52 -5.34 -2.49
C LEU A 3 20.66 -6.08 -3.19
N LYS A 4 20.31 -7.05 -4.03
CA LYS A 4 21.25 -7.72 -4.95
C LYS A 4 21.87 -6.68 -5.91
N PRO A 5 23.11 -6.90 -6.39
CA PRO A 5 23.71 -6.06 -7.44
C PRO A 5 22.78 -5.91 -8.66
N GLY A 6 22.69 -4.69 -9.22
CA GLY A 6 21.73 -4.37 -10.28
C GLY A 6 20.27 -4.25 -9.83
N GLY A 7 20.01 -4.34 -8.52
CA GLY A 7 18.68 -4.32 -7.94
C GLY A 7 17.96 -2.96 -8.05
N ARG A 8 16.64 -2.99 -7.93
CA ARG A 8 15.78 -1.81 -7.99
C ARG A 8 14.92 -1.71 -6.74
N ALA A 9 14.73 -0.49 -6.22
CA ALA A 9 13.84 -0.22 -5.09
C ALA A 9 12.82 0.85 -5.47
N ALA A 10 11.52 0.52 -5.36
CA ALA A 10 10.43 1.44 -5.64
C ALA A 10 9.92 2.12 -4.37
N PHE A 11 9.89 3.44 -4.40
CA PHE A 11 9.47 4.28 -3.27
C PHE A 11 8.15 4.96 -3.62
N ILE A 12 7.04 4.48 -3.04
CA ILE A 12 5.68 4.93 -3.40
C ILE A 12 5.07 5.95 -2.43
N ALA A 13 5.73 6.19 -1.29
CA ALA A 13 5.26 7.10 -0.23
C ALA A 13 6.36 8.04 0.33
N SER A 14 7.48 8.21 -0.40
CA SER A 14 8.69 8.88 0.10
C SER A 14 8.83 10.35 -0.33
N GLY A 15 7.74 11.02 -0.67
CA GLY A 15 7.75 12.39 -1.21
C GLY A 15 7.86 12.44 -2.74
N ALA A 16 8.38 13.55 -3.29
CA ALA A 16 8.40 13.81 -4.73
C ALA A 16 9.47 13.03 -5.50
N GLN A 17 10.58 12.67 -4.84
CA GLN A 17 11.74 12.02 -5.46
C GLN A 17 12.07 10.72 -4.72
N ALA A 18 12.71 9.78 -5.41
CA ALA A 18 13.25 8.60 -4.75
C ALA A 18 14.50 8.97 -3.93
N PRO A 19 14.75 8.31 -2.78
CA PRO A 19 15.99 8.50 -2.03
C PRO A 19 17.21 8.19 -2.89
N ARG A 20 18.29 8.98 -2.74
CA ARG A 20 19.55 8.72 -3.45
C ARG A 20 20.15 7.40 -2.96
N PRO A 21 20.43 6.43 -3.85
CA PRO A 21 21.05 5.19 -3.44
C PRO A 21 22.51 5.44 -3.01
N ALA A 22 22.94 4.81 -1.92
CA ALA A 22 24.33 4.88 -1.45
C ALA A 22 25.29 4.05 -2.31
N ARG A 23 24.77 3.16 -3.17
CA ARG A 23 25.53 2.30 -4.07
C ARG A 23 25.22 2.66 -5.52
N GLY A 24 26.25 2.68 -6.37
CA GLY A 24 26.12 2.99 -7.80
C GLY A 24 25.43 1.90 -8.64
N ASP A 25 25.37 0.67 -8.14
CA ASP A 25 24.79 -0.48 -8.83
C ASP A 25 23.31 -0.75 -8.46
N VAL A 26 22.66 0.22 -7.79
CA VAL A 26 21.26 0.13 -7.36
C VAL A 26 20.46 1.28 -7.96
N THR A 27 19.29 0.97 -8.52
CA THR A 27 18.36 1.99 -9.03
C THR A 27 17.26 2.29 -8.03
N ALA A 28 17.17 3.55 -7.59
CA ALA A 28 16.03 4.04 -6.83
C ALA A 28 14.94 4.54 -7.79
N LEU A 29 13.72 4.04 -7.64
CA LEU A 29 12.58 4.36 -8.51
C LEU A 29 11.53 5.15 -7.76
N ARG A 30 11.02 6.22 -8.39
CA ARG A 30 9.80 6.92 -7.99
C ARG A 30 8.76 6.76 -9.10
N PRO A 31 8.09 5.59 -9.21
CA PRO A 31 7.11 5.39 -10.26
C PRO A 31 5.90 6.30 -10.03
N ALA A 32 5.31 6.79 -11.13
CA ALA A 32 3.97 7.34 -11.09
C ALA A 32 3.01 6.21 -10.71
N VAL A 33 2.24 6.41 -9.63
CA VAL A 33 1.29 5.42 -9.11
C VAL A 33 -0.15 5.93 -9.18
N PRO A 34 -0.66 6.26 -10.38
CA PRO A 34 -2.04 6.68 -10.53
C PRO A 34 -2.99 5.53 -10.18
N ARG A 35 -4.17 5.88 -9.63
CA ARG A 35 -5.27 4.92 -9.45
C ARG A 35 -5.99 4.73 -10.78
N THR A 36 -5.47 3.85 -11.62
CA THR A 36 -6.11 3.51 -12.90
C THR A 36 -7.02 2.31 -12.75
N ARG A 37 -8.11 2.29 -13.51
CA ARG A 37 -9.04 1.15 -13.57
C ARG A 37 -8.36 -0.17 -13.92
N ALA A 38 -7.53 -0.19 -14.97
CA ALA A 38 -6.87 -1.41 -15.45
C ALA A 38 -6.05 -2.13 -14.35
N HIS A 39 -5.24 -1.38 -13.60
CA HIS A 39 -4.47 -1.95 -12.49
C HIS A 39 -5.36 -2.46 -11.34
N LEU A 40 -6.47 -1.76 -11.04
CA LEU A 40 -7.41 -2.21 -10.00
C LEU A 40 -8.13 -3.49 -10.43
N GLU A 41 -8.58 -3.57 -11.68
CA GLU A 41 -9.20 -4.77 -12.24
C GLU A 41 -8.24 -5.97 -12.24
N ARG A 42 -6.96 -5.75 -12.55
CA ARG A 42 -5.95 -6.81 -12.45
C ARG A 42 -5.80 -7.33 -11.01
N ILE A 43 -5.81 -6.47 -10.00
CA ILE A 43 -5.79 -6.90 -8.60
C ILE A 43 -7.06 -7.70 -8.24
N VAL A 44 -8.23 -7.29 -8.74
CA VAL A 44 -9.49 -8.03 -8.55
C VAL A 44 -9.42 -9.43 -9.18
N GLU A 45 -8.88 -9.54 -10.39
CA GLU A 45 -8.68 -10.83 -11.07
C GLU A 45 -7.75 -11.75 -10.28
N LEU A 46 -6.60 -11.23 -9.83
CA LEU A 46 -5.66 -11.97 -8.99
C LEU A 46 -6.29 -12.41 -7.66
N HIS A 47 -7.18 -11.60 -7.10
CA HIS A 47 -7.94 -11.96 -5.92
C HIS A 47 -8.93 -13.11 -6.19
N ARG A 48 -9.67 -13.05 -7.31
CA ARG A 48 -10.64 -14.09 -7.70
C ARG A 48 -10.00 -15.46 -7.87
N ILE A 49 -8.78 -15.53 -8.42
CA ILE A 49 -8.04 -16.79 -8.58
C ILE A 49 -7.26 -17.21 -7.31
N GLY A 50 -7.37 -16.46 -6.21
CA GLY A 50 -6.71 -16.76 -4.94
C GLY A 50 -5.23 -16.38 -4.86
N ALA A 51 -4.64 -15.80 -5.91
CA ALA A 51 -3.25 -15.33 -5.92
C ALA A 51 -3.03 -14.14 -4.98
N VAL A 52 -4.07 -13.34 -4.72
CA VAL A 52 -4.06 -12.25 -3.74
C VAL A 52 -5.14 -12.51 -2.68
N ARG A 53 -4.73 -12.50 -1.40
CA ARG A 53 -5.63 -12.64 -0.26
C ARG A 53 -5.92 -11.27 0.36
N VAL A 54 -7.17 -11.06 0.74
CA VAL A 54 -7.59 -9.85 1.47
C VAL A 54 -6.93 -9.87 2.86
N PRO A 55 -6.30 -8.78 3.31
CA PRO A 55 -5.76 -8.69 4.66
C PRO A 55 -6.90 -8.70 5.69
N PRO A 56 -6.62 -8.93 6.99
CA PRO A 56 -7.62 -8.76 8.04
C PRO A 56 -8.33 -7.41 7.92
N ILE A 57 -9.66 -7.42 8.02
CA ILE A 57 -10.52 -6.23 7.96
C ILE A 57 -11.14 -6.01 9.35
N THR A 58 -11.01 -4.78 9.86
CA THR A 58 -11.77 -4.31 11.01
C THR A 58 -12.85 -3.34 10.51
N GLU A 59 -14.10 -3.66 10.80
CA GLU A 59 -15.25 -2.86 10.38
C GLU A 59 -15.67 -1.87 11.47
N PHE A 60 -16.03 -0.65 11.06
CA PHE A 60 -16.67 0.35 11.91
C PHE A 60 -17.94 0.84 11.22
N SER A 61 -18.99 1.16 11.98
CA SER A 61 -20.10 1.93 11.42
C SER A 61 -19.63 3.33 11.03
N LEU A 62 -20.27 3.95 10.03
CA LEU A 62 -19.96 5.33 9.65
C LEU A 62 -20.09 6.31 10.82
N SER A 63 -21.07 6.10 11.71
CA SER A 63 -21.25 6.91 12.93
C SER A 63 -20.04 6.89 13.89
N ARG A 64 -19.15 5.91 13.75
CA ARG A 64 -17.92 5.76 14.54
C ARG A 64 -16.65 6.12 13.78
N ALA A 65 -16.75 6.90 12.70
CA ALA A 65 -15.59 7.29 11.88
C ALA A 65 -14.48 7.99 12.69
N ALA A 66 -14.83 8.78 13.72
CA ALA A 66 -13.84 9.41 14.60
C ALA A 66 -13.03 8.37 15.41
N ASP A 67 -13.69 7.31 15.89
CA ASP A 67 -13.02 6.22 16.60
C ASP A 67 -12.11 5.41 15.66
N ALA A 68 -12.62 5.11 14.47
CA ALA A 68 -11.86 4.46 13.41
C ALA A 68 -10.57 5.23 13.08
N LEU A 69 -10.66 6.56 12.95
CA LEU A 69 -9.51 7.41 12.69
C LEU A 69 -8.49 7.37 13.84
N ARG A 70 -8.95 7.40 15.10
CA ARG A 70 -8.08 7.32 16.28
C ARG A 70 -7.28 6.01 16.31
N VAL A 71 -7.93 4.89 15.99
CA VAL A 71 -7.27 3.57 15.88
C VAL A 71 -6.24 3.57 14.75
N SER A 72 -6.59 4.11 13.58
CA SER A 72 -5.66 4.22 12.45
C SER A 72 -4.45 5.10 12.76
N ALA A 73 -4.67 6.24 13.42
CA ALA A 73 -3.63 7.19 13.80
C ALA A 73 -2.63 6.60 14.81
N GLY A 74 -3.08 5.62 15.61
CA GLY A 74 -2.21 4.85 16.50
C GLY A 74 -1.18 3.97 15.77
N ARG A 75 -1.27 3.79 14.44
CA ARG A 75 -0.30 3.03 13.61
C ARG A 75 -0.04 1.57 14.04
N HIS A 76 -0.89 1.00 14.89
CA HIS A 76 -0.79 -0.37 15.38
C HIS A 76 -1.84 -1.33 14.79
N LEU A 77 -2.76 -0.81 13.96
CA LEU A 77 -3.75 -1.64 13.26
C LEU A 77 -3.05 -2.60 12.27
N LYS A 78 -3.32 -3.91 12.41
CA LYS A 78 -2.94 -4.90 11.41
C LYS A 78 -4.04 -5.00 10.36
N GLY A 79 -3.68 -4.88 9.08
CA GLY A 79 -4.62 -5.03 7.96
C GLY A 79 -5.26 -3.73 7.51
N LYS A 80 -6.60 -3.71 7.38
CA LYS A 80 -7.37 -2.57 6.86
C LYS A 80 -8.58 -2.27 7.75
N LEU A 81 -8.95 -0.99 7.76
CA LEU A 81 -10.19 -0.51 8.35
C LEU A 81 -11.20 -0.24 7.23
N VAL A 82 -12.43 -0.68 7.42
CA VAL A 82 -13.54 -0.40 6.50
C VAL A 82 -14.69 0.26 7.26
N LEU A 83 -15.18 1.38 6.74
CA LEU A 83 -16.41 2.01 7.22
C LEU A 83 -17.61 1.38 6.52
N LYS A 84 -18.55 0.84 7.29
CA LYS A 84 -19.84 0.36 6.79
C LYS A 84 -20.78 1.55 6.68
N VAL A 85 -21.22 1.80 5.46
CA VAL A 85 -22.19 2.84 5.12
C VAL A 85 -23.51 2.15 4.80
N ARG A 86 -24.28 1.84 5.84
CA ARG A 86 -25.68 1.36 5.81
C ARG A 86 -26.34 1.69 7.14
#